data_AF-A0A940AAU3-F1
#
_entry.id   AF-A0A940AAU3-F1
#
_cell.length_a   1.000
_cell.length_b   1.000
_cell.length_c   1.000
_cell.angle_alpha   90.00
_cell.angle_beta   90.00
_cell.angle_gamma   90.00
#
_symmetry.space_group_name_H-M   'P 1'
#
loop_
_entity.id
_entity.type
_entity.pdbx_description
1 polymer ?
#
loop_
_entity_poly.entity_id
_entity_poly.type
_entity_poly.pdbx_seq_one_letter_code
_entity_poly.pdbx_strand_id
1 'polypeptide(L)'
;MEKQHAHKEQLLKMQKLYKEYRSAVANKLPDEDVEASRIAFYDICDNYDWMDYVVEENGCEKLMNIKDEVLVPAKYERLGCCRGKVNDRNFPVSAMSEGKWGLVMPDGYGTVVLGFDYDEIDCFDKFFVVSKSGRNGVADKKGRLLVPCSMDDVVFRPIFITNEDDGRSWYDDCMFELRSGDKVGVLTMDGQYVKPSYDEILFSEIMEADEALGAVLDGRDGCVSIDGKLVPDEDFEKYEDKLVYSKGRYSHRSSYNYELDVKLGYAEGKI
;
A
#
# COMPACT_ATOMS: atom_id res chain seq x y z
N MET A 1 13.17 -21.66 -19.08
CA MET A 1 13.57 -21.37 -20.47
C MET A 1 12.38 -21.06 -21.37
N GLU A 2 11.31 -21.87 -21.40
CA GLU A 2 10.15 -21.62 -22.29
C GLU A 2 9.40 -20.30 -21.99
N LYS A 3 9.12 -19.99 -20.71
CA LYS A 3 8.51 -18.70 -20.33
C LYS A 3 9.38 -17.48 -20.72
N GLN A 4 10.69 -17.54 -20.48
CA GLN A 4 11.63 -16.46 -20.82
C GLN A 4 11.66 -16.17 -22.34
N HIS A 5 11.66 -17.23 -23.15
CA HIS A 5 11.59 -17.09 -24.60
C HIS A 5 10.29 -16.40 -25.03
N ALA A 6 9.16 -16.80 -24.43
CA ALA A 6 7.87 -16.17 -24.68
C ALA A 6 7.84 -14.68 -24.27
N HIS A 7 8.41 -14.31 -23.11
CA HIS A 7 8.44 -12.92 -22.64
C HIS A 7 9.20 -12.00 -23.59
N LYS A 8 10.39 -12.42 -24.01
CA LYS A 8 11.21 -11.65 -24.94
C LYS A 8 10.56 -11.51 -26.32
N GLU A 9 9.94 -12.58 -26.82
CA GLU A 9 9.24 -12.56 -28.11
C GLU A 9 8.03 -11.60 -28.08
N GLN A 10 7.22 -11.69 -27.03
CA GLN A 10 6.02 -10.86 -26.87
C GLN A 10 6.39 -9.38 -26.63
N LEU A 11 7.46 -9.10 -25.89
CA LEU A 11 7.98 -7.75 -25.75
C LEU A 11 8.43 -7.16 -27.11
N LEU A 12 9.16 -7.92 -27.92
CA LEU A 12 9.58 -7.49 -29.26
C LEU A 12 8.37 -7.26 -30.18
N LYS A 13 7.36 -8.14 -30.11
CA LYS A 13 6.11 -7.99 -30.86
C LYS A 13 5.34 -6.74 -30.43
N MET A 14 5.21 -6.48 -29.13
CA MET A 14 4.55 -5.30 -28.58
C MET A 14 5.27 -4.01 -29.02
N GLN A 15 6.60 -3.97 -28.95
CA GLN A 15 7.40 -2.83 -29.40
C GLN A 15 7.23 -2.56 -30.91
N LYS A 16 7.11 -3.61 -31.72
CA LYS A 16 6.84 -3.49 -33.16
C LYS A 16 5.46 -2.88 -33.41
N LEU A 17 4.42 -3.44 -32.80
CA LEU A 17 3.03 -2.96 -32.94
C LEU A 17 2.87 -1.50 -32.48
N TYR A 18 3.54 -1.12 -31.39
CA TYR A 18 3.56 0.26 -30.94
C TYR A 18 4.16 1.21 -31.99
N LYS A 19 5.28 0.84 -32.61
CA LYS A 19 5.90 1.66 -33.67
C LYS A 19 4.99 1.79 -34.89
N GLU A 20 4.33 0.71 -35.29
CA GLU A 20 3.37 0.71 -36.41
C GLU A 20 2.19 1.64 -36.12
N TYR A 21 1.56 1.52 -34.95
CA TYR A 21 0.48 2.41 -34.51
C TYR A 21 0.92 3.89 -34.49
N ARG A 22 2.07 4.20 -33.87
CA ARG A 22 2.58 5.58 -33.80
C ARG A 22 2.93 6.15 -35.17
N SER A 23 3.43 5.31 -36.08
CA SER A 23 3.71 5.71 -37.46
C SER A 23 2.42 5.98 -38.25
N ALA A 24 1.37 5.17 -38.08
CA ALA A 24 0.07 5.37 -38.73
C ALA A 24 -0.54 6.72 -38.34
N VAL A 25 -0.49 7.06 -37.04
CA VAL A 25 -0.92 8.36 -36.51
C VAL A 25 -0.07 9.50 -37.07
N ALA A 26 1.26 9.38 -37.04
CA ALA A 26 2.17 10.44 -37.48
C ALA A 26 2.02 10.76 -38.99
N ASN A 27 1.80 9.73 -39.81
CA ASN A 27 1.64 9.86 -41.26
C ASN A 27 0.21 10.18 -41.70
N LYS A 28 -0.74 10.33 -40.75
CA LYS A 28 -2.16 10.61 -41.02
C LYS A 28 -2.78 9.62 -42.02
N LEU A 29 -2.54 8.33 -41.78
CA LEU A 29 -3.21 7.27 -42.53
C LEU A 29 -4.74 7.33 -42.32
N PRO A 30 -5.55 6.70 -43.20
CA PRO A 30 -6.99 6.57 -43.00
C PRO A 30 -7.38 6.08 -41.60
N ASP A 31 -8.51 6.55 -41.09
CA ASP A 31 -8.97 6.24 -39.72
C ASP A 31 -9.08 4.73 -39.47
N GLU A 32 -9.49 3.95 -40.48
CA GLU A 32 -9.57 2.48 -40.40
C GLU A 32 -8.21 1.81 -40.18
N ASP A 33 -7.15 2.33 -40.80
CA ASP A 33 -5.78 1.78 -40.67
C ASP A 33 -5.15 2.15 -39.32
N VAL A 34 -5.42 3.38 -38.84
CA VAL A 34 -5.01 3.82 -37.50
C VAL A 34 -5.70 2.96 -36.45
N GLU A 35 -7.00 2.70 -36.62
CA GLU A 35 -7.81 1.90 -35.71
C GLU A 35 -7.37 0.43 -35.71
N ALA A 36 -7.13 -0.18 -36.88
CA ALA A 36 -6.62 -1.55 -36.97
C ALA A 36 -5.25 -1.70 -36.27
N SER A 37 -4.33 -0.75 -36.48
CA SER A 37 -3.03 -0.73 -35.82
C SER A 37 -3.14 -0.55 -34.30
N ARG A 38 -4.08 0.31 -33.86
CA ARG A 38 -4.39 0.55 -32.45
C ARG A 38 -4.90 -0.72 -31.78
N ILE A 39 -5.89 -1.39 -32.39
CA ILE A 39 -6.47 -2.64 -31.88
C ILE A 39 -5.38 -3.70 -31.72
N ALA A 40 -4.53 -3.90 -32.73
CA ALA A 40 -3.45 -4.89 -32.64
C ALA A 40 -2.46 -4.61 -31.51
N PHE A 41 -2.13 -3.33 -31.26
CA PHE A 41 -1.26 -2.94 -30.14
C PHE A 41 -1.92 -3.17 -28.77
N TYR A 42 -3.20 -2.82 -28.61
CA TYR A 42 -3.88 -3.03 -27.32
C TYR A 42 -4.19 -4.51 -27.07
N ASP A 43 -4.47 -5.31 -28.11
CA ASP A 43 -4.70 -6.75 -28.00
C ASP A 43 -3.53 -7.45 -27.28
N ILE A 44 -2.29 -7.14 -27.64
CA ILE A 44 -1.12 -7.71 -26.95
C ILE A 44 -0.90 -7.10 -25.55
N CYS A 45 -1.24 -5.83 -25.33
CA CYS A 45 -1.13 -5.22 -24.01
C CYS A 45 -2.08 -5.89 -23.02
N ASP A 46 -3.30 -6.18 -23.46
CA ASP A 46 -4.38 -6.66 -22.61
C ASP A 46 -4.34 -8.18 -22.42
N ASN A 47 -3.87 -8.93 -23.42
CA ASN A 47 -3.90 -10.40 -23.41
C ASN A 47 -2.56 -11.05 -23.03
N TYR A 48 -1.53 -10.27 -22.70
CA TYR A 48 -0.23 -10.80 -22.29
C TYR A 48 0.07 -10.54 -20.81
N ASP A 49 0.68 -11.51 -20.13
CA ASP A 49 1.10 -11.36 -18.73
C ASP A 49 2.38 -10.53 -18.63
N TRP A 50 2.21 -9.25 -18.31
CA TRP A 50 3.31 -8.31 -18.15
C TRP A 50 3.90 -8.29 -16.74
N MET A 51 3.43 -9.12 -15.81
CA MET A 51 3.85 -9.06 -14.42
C MET A 51 5.30 -9.51 -14.22
N ASP A 52 5.94 -8.96 -13.18
CA ASP A 52 7.18 -9.52 -12.66
C ASP A 52 6.92 -10.96 -12.19
N TYR A 53 7.91 -11.83 -12.34
CA TYR A 53 7.77 -13.26 -12.11
C TYR A 53 8.90 -13.81 -11.25
N VAL A 54 8.56 -14.86 -10.49
CA VAL A 54 9.50 -15.54 -9.58
C VAL A 54 10.04 -16.79 -10.23
N VAL A 55 11.33 -17.05 -10.03
CA VAL A 55 12.02 -18.27 -10.46
C VAL A 55 12.77 -18.85 -9.27
N GLU A 56 12.66 -20.16 -9.08
CA GLU A 56 13.47 -20.89 -8.10
C GLU A 56 14.85 -21.23 -8.68
N GLU A 57 15.90 -21.01 -7.90
CA GLU A 57 17.28 -21.33 -8.21
C GLU A 57 18.00 -21.79 -6.93
N ASN A 58 18.44 -23.05 -6.91
CA ASN A 58 19.17 -23.66 -5.79
C ASN A 58 18.46 -23.54 -4.42
N GLY A 59 17.13 -23.68 -4.40
CA GLY A 59 16.32 -23.57 -3.17
C GLY A 59 16.10 -22.14 -2.68
N CYS A 60 16.48 -21.13 -3.46
CA CYS A 60 16.15 -19.73 -3.25
C CYS A 60 15.31 -19.18 -4.40
N GLU A 61 14.55 -18.12 -4.15
CA GLU A 61 13.74 -17.44 -5.14
C GLU A 61 14.43 -16.15 -5.65
N LYS A 62 14.38 -15.93 -6.96
CA LYS A 62 14.70 -14.65 -7.60
C LYS A 62 13.45 -14.02 -8.20
N LEU A 63 13.35 -12.70 -8.10
CA LEU A 63 12.33 -11.90 -8.78
C LEU A 63 12.92 -11.32 -10.06
N MET A 64 12.21 -11.47 -11.17
CA MET A 64 12.64 -10.99 -12.49
C MET A 64 11.51 -10.23 -13.17
N ASN A 65 11.87 -9.22 -13.97
CA ASN A 65 10.89 -8.57 -14.84
C ASN A 65 10.77 -9.29 -16.19
N ILE A 66 9.81 -8.86 -17.01
CA ILE A 66 9.56 -9.37 -18.38
C ILE A 66 10.75 -9.27 -19.35
N LYS A 67 11.80 -8.51 -19.02
CA LYS A 67 13.02 -8.40 -19.82
C LYS A 67 14.10 -9.39 -19.37
N ASP A 68 13.76 -10.26 -18.42
CA ASP A 68 14.67 -11.17 -17.73
C ASP A 68 15.75 -10.43 -16.90
N GLU A 69 15.50 -9.18 -16.52
CA GLU A 69 16.37 -8.47 -15.60
C GLU A 69 16.07 -8.93 -14.17
N VAL A 70 17.11 -9.22 -13.40
CA VAL A 70 16.99 -9.60 -11.99
C VAL A 70 16.67 -8.36 -11.16
N LEU A 71 15.59 -8.44 -10.39
CA LEU A 71 15.11 -7.40 -9.48
C LEU A 71 15.45 -7.74 -8.04
N VAL A 72 15.31 -9.00 -7.68
CA VAL A 72 15.79 -9.56 -6.42
C VAL A 72 16.58 -10.82 -6.75
N PRO A 73 17.87 -10.90 -6.40
CA PRO A 73 18.69 -12.08 -6.69
C PRO A 73 18.25 -13.29 -5.86
N ALA A 74 18.58 -14.50 -6.33
CA ALA A 74 18.31 -15.76 -5.64
C ALA A 74 19.17 -15.89 -4.37
N LYS A 75 18.73 -15.21 -3.30
CA LYS A 75 19.37 -15.18 -1.97
C LYS A 75 18.42 -15.54 -0.83
N TYR A 76 17.12 -15.54 -1.11
CA TYR A 76 16.06 -15.66 -0.11
C TYR A 76 15.28 -16.94 -0.38
N GLU A 77 14.90 -17.64 0.68
CA GLU A 77 14.17 -18.91 0.61
C GLU A 77 12.84 -18.74 -0.13
N ARG A 78 12.16 -17.62 0.13
CA ARG A 78 10.89 -17.24 -0.50
C ARG A 78 10.78 -15.74 -0.65
N LEU A 79 10.01 -15.29 -1.62
CA LEU A 79 9.55 -13.92 -1.81
C LEU A 79 8.03 -13.88 -1.61
N GLY A 80 7.54 -12.81 -0.99
CA GLY A 80 6.11 -12.58 -0.81
C GLY A 80 5.44 -12.16 -2.11
N CYS A 81 4.11 -12.09 -2.09
CA CYS A 81 3.31 -11.87 -3.30
C CYS A 81 3.53 -10.46 -3.87
N CYS A 82 4.47 -10.35 -4.80
CA CYS A 82 4.77 -9.13 -5.54
C CYS A 82 3.85 -9.03 -6.76
N ARG A 83 2.52 -8.95 -6.57
CA ARG A 83 1.60 -8.62 -7.68
C ARG A 83 1.51 -7.10 -7.90
N GLY A 84 2.65 -6.43 -7.83
CA GLY A 84 2.78 -5.02 -8.17
C GLY A 84 2.87 -4.88 -9.68
N LYS A 85 2.13 -3.91 -10.24
CA LYS A 85 2.31 -3.46 -11.62
C LYS A 85 3.81 -3.13 -11.81
N VAL A 86 4.37 -3.54 -12.96
CA VAL A 86 5.76 -3.42 -13.48
C VAL A 86 6.56 -2.14 -13.14
N ASN A 87 5.93 -1.10 -12.58
CA ASN A 87 6.44 0.26 -12.50
C ASN A 87 6.76 0.81 -11.10
N ASP A 88 6.38 0.20 -9.97
CA ASP A 88 6.82 0.72 -8.66
C ASP A 88 8.07 0.00 -8.13
N ARG A 89 9.22 0.35 -8.72
CA ARG A 89 10.54 -0.13 -8.29
C ARG A 89 11.00 0.48 -6.96
N ASN A 90 10.24 1.43 -6.41
CA ASN A 90 10.53 2.11 -5.15
C ASN A 90 9.71 1.55 -3.98
N PHE A 91 9.04 0.41 -4.19
CA PHE A 91 8.29 -0.29 -3.17
C PHE A 91 8.96 -1.62 -2.84
N PRO A 92 9.26 -1.91 -1.57
CA PRO A 92 9.95 -3.13 -1.21
C PRO A 92 9.02 -4.34 -1.33
N VAL A 93 9.64 -5.51 -1.39
CA VAL A 93 8.99 -6.81 -1.42
C VAL A 93 9.32 -7.56 -0.14
N SER A 94 8.37 -8.34 0.39
CA SER A 94 8.69 -9.23 1.50
C SER A 94 9.53 -10.41 1.01
N ALA A 95 10.50 -10.81 1.83
CA ALA A 95 11.40 -11.91 1.55
C ALA A 95 11.61 -12.73 2.83
N MET A 96 11.92 -14.01 2.67
CA MET A 96 12.17 -14.94 3.78
C MET A 96 13.63 -15.40 3.77
N SER A 97 14.28 -15.32 4.92
CA SER A 97 15.64 -15.82 5.14
C SER A 97 15.69 -16.48 6.51
N GLU A 98 16.25 -17.70 6.58
CA GLU A 98 16.35 -18.48 7.81
C GLU A 98 15.00 -18.64 8.53
N GLY A 99 13.92 -18.82 7.76
CA GLY A 99 12.55 -18.95 8.28
C GLY A 99 11.93 -17.68 8.87
N LYS A 100 12.55 -16.52 8.70
CA LYS A 100 12.01 -15.22 9.13
C LYS A 100 11.80 -14.29 7.94
N TRP A 101 10.81 -13.41 8.04
CA TRP A 101 10.46 -12.43 7.02
C TRP A 101 11.12 -11.08 7.28
N GLY A 102 11.51 -10.42 6.18
CA GLY A 102 12.00 -9.06 6.12
C GLY A 102 11.51 -8.37 4.84
N LEU A 103 11.96 -7.13 4.60
CA LEU A 103 11.64 -6.37 3.39
C LEU A 103 12.92 -6.03 2.63
N VAL A 104 12.88 -6.20 1.31
CA VAL A 104 14.01 -5.92 0.42
C VAL A 104 13.56 -5.11 -0.79
N MET A 105 14.43 -4.24 -1.31
CA MET A 105 14.14 -3.48 -2.52
C MET A 105 14.30 -4.35 -3.77
N PRO A 106 13.40 -4.24 -4.76
CA PRO A 106 13.56 -4.85 -6.08
C PRO A 106 14.51 -4.02 -6.98
N ASP A 107 15.70 -3.70 -6.46
CA ASP A 107 16.71 -2.81 -7.06
C ASP A 107 17.82 -3.55 -7.84
N GLY A 108 17.68 -4.86 -7.99
CA GLY A 108 18.66 -5.78 -8.59
C GLY A 108 19.65 -6.36 -7.59
N TYR A 109 19.79 -5.76 -6.40
CA TYR A 109 20.71 -6.22 -5.35
C TYR A 109 19.98 -6.91 -4.19
N GLY A 110 18.69 -6.59 -4.01
CA GLY A 110 17.88 -7.06 -2.90
C GLY A 110 18.22 -6.33 -1.61
N THR A 111 18.42 -5.00 -1.68
CA THR A 111 18.81 -4.17 -0.53
C THR A 111 17.81 -4.31 0.61
N VAL A 112 18.27 -4.75 1.77
CA VAL A 112 17.43 -4.93 2.96
C VAL A 112 17.00 -3.56 3.49
N VAL A 113 15.68 -3.37 3.64
CA VAL A 113 15.09 -2.17 4.27
C VAL A 113 14.43 -2.48 5.62
N LEU A 114 13.98 -3.72 5.81
CA LEU A 114 13.54 -4.23 7.11
C LEU A 114 14.18 -5.60 7.35
N GLY A 115 14.86 -5.76 8.48
CA GLY A 115 15.59 -6.98 8.84
C GLY A 115 14.69 -8.23 8.97
N PHE A 116 15.30 -9.40 8.82
CA PHE A 116 14.63 -10.71 8.84
C PHE A 116 14.36 -11.19 10.27
N ASP A 117 13.47 -10.49 10.98
CA ASP A 117 13.15 -10.76 12.39
C ASP A 117 11.68 -11.14 12.63
N TYR A 118 10.87 -11.14 11.57
CA TYR A 118 9.41 -11.24 11.66
C TYR A 118 8.92 -12.65 11.33
N ASP A 119 7.86 -13.08 12.01
CA ASP A 119 7.21 -14.37 11.77
C ASP A 119 6.39 -14.33 10.48
N GLU A 120 5.75 -13.19 10.20
CA GLU A 120 4.90 -12.95 9.02
C GLU A 120 4.97 -11.48 8.62
N ILE A 121 4.84 -11.21 7.31
CA ILE A 121 4.72 -9.86 6.74
C ILE A 121 3.67 -9.87 5.62
N ASP A 122 2.60 -9.10 5.82
CA ASP A 122 1.54 -8.88 4.83
C ASP A 122 1.59 -7.46 4.28
N CYS A 123 1.24 -7.30 3.00
CA CYS A 123 1.28 -6.02 2.30
C CYS A 123 -0.13 -5.46 2.09
N PHE A 124 -0.34 -4.20 2.51
CA PHE A 124 -1.61 -3.48 2.40
C PHE A 124 -1.35 -2.09 1.84
N ASP A 125 -1.65 -1.90 0.55
CA ASP A 125 -1.34 -0.68 -0.21
C ASP A 125 0.13 -0.25 -0.02
N LYS A 126 0.38 0.83 0.75
CA LYS A 126 1.74 1.36 1.02
C LYS A 126 2.35 0.94 2.36
N PHE A 127 1.66 0.09 3.13
CA PHE A 127 2.08 -0.36 4.45
C PHE A 127 2.27 -1.87 4.50
N PHE A 128 3.00 -2.30 5.53
CA PHE A 128 3.24 -3.70 5.82
C PHE A 128 2.76 -4.01 7.23
N VAL A 129 1.84 -4.96 7.39
CA VAL A 129 1.52 -5.52 8.70
C VAL A 129 2.55 -6.58 8.99
N VAL A 130 3.23 -6.44 10.13
CA VAL A 130 4.35 -7.30 10.49
C VAL A 130 4.07 -7.99 11.83
N SER A 131 4.28 -9.30 11.89
CA SER A 131 4.07 -10.09 13.12
C SER A 131 5.39 -10.54 13.71
N LYS A 132 5.55 -10.40 15.02
CA LYS A 132 6.72 -10.87 15.76
C LYS A 132 6.31 -11.37 17.14
N SER A 133 6.63 -12.62 17.44
CA SER A 133 6.33 -13.29 18.71
C SER A 133 4.84 -13.23 19.08
N GLY A 134 3.95 -13.38 18.09
CA GLY A 134 2.49 -13.34 18.27
C GLY A 134 1.91 -11.95 18.52
N ARG A 135 2.67 -10.88 18.25
CA ARG A 135 2.21 -9.49 18.32
C ARG A 135 2.35 -8.82 16.97
N ASN A 136 1.38 -7.98 16.62
CA ASN A 136 1.31 -7.31 15.33
C ASN A 136 1.76 -5.86 15.43
N GLY A 137 2.33 -5.36 14.35
CA GLY A 137 2.77 -3.97 14.15
C GLY A 137 2.60 -3.56 12.70
N VAL A 138 2.95 -2.32 12.39
CA VAL A 138 2.85 -1.76 11.04
C VAL A 138 4.15 -1.06 10.67
N ALA A 139 4.70 -1.41 9.51
CA ALA A 139 5.86 -0.77 8.92
C ALA A 139 5.51 0.00 7.64
N ASP A 140 6.29 1.03 7.34
CA ASP A 140 6.24 1.72 6.04
C ASP A 140 7.20 1.11 5.02
N LYS A 141 7.14 1.62 3.77
CA LYS A 141 8.05 1.20 2.69
C LYS A 141 9.54 1.50 2.90
N LYS A 142 9.88 2.37 3.86
CA LYS A 142 11.28 2.63 4.26
C LYS A 142 11.73 1.66 5.36
N GLY A 143 10.88 0.71 5.76
CA GLY A 143 11.14 -0.25 6.84
C GLY A 143 11.01 0.35 8.25
N ARG A 144 10.45 1.57 8.37
CA ARG A 144 10.23 2.19 9.68
C ARG A 144 8.97 1.59 10.31
N LEU A 145 9.08 1.07 11.54
CA LEU A 145 7.91 0.69 12.33
C LEU A 145 7.13 1.94 12.73
N LEU A 146 5.95 2.11 12.15
CA LEU A 146 4.98 3.13 12.54
C LEU A 146 4.25 2.71 13.81
N VAL A 147 3.96 1.41 13.91
CA VAL A 147 3.41 0.76 15.08
C VAL A 147 4.33 -0.41 15.42
N PRO A 148 4.92 -0.47 16.63
CA PRO A 148 5.74 -1.60 17.04
C PRO A 148 4.91 -2.89 17.11
N CYS A 149 5.56 -4.06 17.07
CA CYS A 149 4.92 -5.35 17.31
C CYS A 149 4.47 -5.49 18.77
N SER A 150 3.42 -4.77 19.12
CA SER A 150 2.86 -4.73 20.47
C SER A 150 1.34 -4.76 20.45
N MET A 151 0.69 -4.92 19.30
CA MET A 151 -0.76 -5.06 19.22
C MET A 151 -1.14 -6.54 19.34
N ASP A 152 -2.28 -6.82 19.96
CA ASP A 152 -2.87 -8.16 19.95
C ASP A 152 -3.40 -8.47 18.54
N ASP A 153 -3.94 -7.44 17.85
CA ASP A 153 -4.37 -7.55 16.47
C ASP A 153 -4.24 -6.22 15.71
N VAL A 154 -4.10 -6.30 14.39
CA VAL A 154 -4.08 -5.16 13.46
C VAL A 154 -5.05 -5.48 12.33
N VAL A 155 -6.21 -4.83 12.33
CA VAL A 155 -7.29 -5.12 11.40
C VAL A 155 -7.33 -4.05 10.33
N PHE A 156 -7.26 -4.49 9.08
CA PHE A 156 -7.45 -3.62 7.92
C PHE A 156 -8.93 -3.27 7.74
N ARG A 157 -9.27 -1.99 7.82
CA ARG A 157 -10.62 -1.45 7.63
C ARG A 157 -10.72 -0.72 6.29
N PRO A 158 -11.32 -1.33 5.25
CA PRO A 158 -11.57 -0.64 3.99
C PRO A 158 -12.61 0.47 4.20
N ILE A 159 -12.38 1.65 3.61
CA ILE A 159 -13.34 2.76 3.64
C ILE A 159 -13.65 3.19 2.21
N PHE A 160 -14.95 3.26 1.90
CA PHE A 160 -15.43 3.86 0.67
C PHE A 160 -15.71 5.34 0.93
N ILE A 161 -15.05 6.21 0.16
CA ILE A 161 -15.30 7.65 0.24
C ILE A 161 -16.18 8.04 -0.93
N THR A 162 -17.22 8.82 -0.64
CA THR A 162 -18.16 9.35 -1.63
C THR A 162 -17.86 10.82 -1.90
N ASN A 163 -17.76 11.20 -3.17
CA ASN A 163 -17.72 12.61 -3.55
C ASN A 163 -19.11 13.25 -3.42
N GLU A 164 -19.19 14.40 -2.77
CA GLU A 164 -20.43 15.18 -2.74
C GLU A 164 -20.78 15.76 -4.13
N ASP A 165 -19.77 16.13 -4.94
CA ASP A 165 -20.00 16.83 -6.21
C ASP A 165 -20.63 15.94 -7.29
N ASP A 166 -20.29 14.65 -7.31
CA ASP A 166 -20.74 13.71 -8.37
C ASP A 166 -21.37 12.41 -7.86
N GLY A 167 -21.44 12.22 -6.53
CA GLY A 167 -22.06 11.07 -5.88
C GLY A 167 -21.34 9.74 -6.13
N ARG A 168 -20.13 9.74 -6.70
CA ARG A 168 -19.37 8.51 -6.94
C ARG A 168 -18.66 8.10 -5.66
N SER A 169 -18.76 6.82 -5.32
CA SER A 169 -17.93 6.20 -4.29
C SER A 169 -16.75 5.49 -4.94
N TRP A 170 -15.58 5.59 -4.33
CA TRP A 170 -14.42 4.78 -4.71
C TRP A 170 -13.73 4.24 -3.47
N TYR A 171 -12.96 3.18 -3.67
CA TYR A 171 -12.03 2.69 -2.67
C TYR A 171 -10.93 3.73 -2.54
N ASP A 172 -10.99 4.55 -1.50
CA ASP A 172 -10.15 5.73 -1.40
C ASP A 172 -9.12 5.63 -0.30
N ASP A 173 -9.53 5.03 0.81
CA ASP A 173 -8.73 4.98 2.00
C ASP A 173 -8.96 3.67 2.76
N CYS A 174 -7.99 3.30 3.57
CA CYS A 174 -8.12 2.20 4.50
C CYS A 174 -7.39 2.56 5.78
N MET A 175 -7.93 2.20 6.93
CA MET A 175 -7.22 2.44 8.18
C MET A 175 -6.94 1.13 8.87
N PHE A 176 -5.90 1.14 9.68
CA PHE A 176 -5.63 0.02 10.56
C PHE A 176 -6.29 0.31 11.89
N GLU A 177 -7.21 -0.55 12.26
CA GLU A 177 -7.67 -0.65 13.62
C GLU A 177 -6.63 -1.43 14.43
N LEU A 178 -6.16 -0.84 15.52
CA LEU A 178 -5.12 -1.39 16.38
C LEU A 178 -5.76 -1.89 17.66
N ARG A 179 -5.68 -3.19 17.94
CA ARG A 179 -6.30 -3.79 19.14
C ARG A 179 -5.25 -4.16 20.16
N SER A 180 -5.50 -3.81 21.41
CA SER A 180 -4.69 -4.23 22.56
C SER A 180 -5.57 -4.32 23.80
N GLY A 181 -5.79 -5.54 24.29
CA GLY A 181 -6.77 -5.82 25.33
C GLY A 181 -8.19 -5.49 24.87
N ASP A 182 -8.92 -4.77 25.72
CA ASP A 182 -10.26 -4.24 25.45
C ASP A 182 -10.24 -2.88 24.75
N LYS A 183 -9.05 -2.36 24.39
CA LYS A 183 -8.89 -1.03 23.81
C LYS A 183 -8.58 -1.07 22.32
N VAL A 184 -9.04 -0.02 21.65
CA VAL A 184 -8.91 0.22 20.22
C VAL A 184 -8.17 1.52 19.97
N GLY A 185 -7.27 1.49 18.98
CA GLY A 185 -6.56 2.62 18.41
C GLY A 185 -6.67 2.60 16.88
N VAL A 186 -6.08 3.59 16.23
CA VAL A 186 -6.15 3.74 14.77
C VAL A 186 -4.81 4.19 14.20
N LEU A 187 -4.48 3.68 13.02
CA LEU A 187 -3.47 4.25 12.13
C LEU A 187 -4.13 4.53 10.78
N THR A 188 -4.19 5.79 10.38
CA THR A 188 -4.72 6.23 9.08
C THR A 188 -3.66 6.15 7.98
N MET A 189 -4.04 6.23 6.70
CA MET A 189 -3.06 6.15 5.60
C MET A 189 -2.14 7.37 5.51
N ASP A 190 -2.53 8.55 5.98
CA ASP A 190 -1.64 9.70 6.07
C ASP A 190 -0.67 9.61 7.26
N GLY A 191 -0.77 8.55 8.07
CA GLY A 191 0.16 8.23 9.15
C GLY A 191 -0.22 8.82 10.50
N GLN A 192 -1.49 9.21 10.70
CA GLN A 192 -1.99 9.60 12.02
C GLN A 192 -2.15 8.36 12.87
N TYR A 193 -1.31 8.25 13.89
CA TYR A 193 -1.29 7.12 14.81
C TYR A 193 -1.87 7.53 16.16
N VAL A 194 -2.93 6.84 16.56
CA VAL A 194 -3.51 6.89 17.90
C VAL A 194 -3.39 5.50 18.52
N LYS A 195 -2.60 5.41 19.59
CA LYS A 195 -2.43 4.16 20.34
C LYS A 195 -3.77 3.67 20.90
N PRO A 196 -3.93 2.35 21.17
CA PRO A 196 -5.14 1.84 21.79
C PRO A 196 -5.47 2.54 23.11
N SER A 197 -6.62 3.21 23.14
CA SER A 197 -7.12 3.94 24.32
C SER A 197 -8.64 4.04 24.40
N TYR A 198 -9.34 3.88 23.28
CA TYR A 198 -10.80 3.94 23.20
C TYR A 198 -11.42 2.57 23.45
N ASP A 199 -12.67 2.55 23.92
CA ASP A 199 -13.45 1.30 24.01
C ASP A 199 -13.84 0.81 22.62
N GLU A 200 -14.16 1.75 21.72
CA GLU A 200 -14.55 1.50 20.34
C GLU A 200 -14.15 2.69 19.47
N ILE A 201 -13.73 2.44 18.23
CA ILE A 201 -13.67 3.45 17.18
C ILE A 201 -14.78 3.10 16.18
N LEU A 202 -15.61 4.07 15.85
CA LEU A 202 -16.81 3.90 15.04
C LEU A 202 -16.42 3.96 13.56
N PHE A 203 -16.01 2.83 13.00
CA PHE A 203 -15.72 2.71 11.58
C PHE A 203 -17.02 2.55 10.78
N SER A 204 -17.31 3.51 9.90
CA SER A 204 -18.34 3.33 8.86
C SER A 204 -17.72 2.76 7.59
N GLU A 205 -18.42 1.85 6.91
CA GLU A 205 -17.99 1.35 5.60
C GLU A 205 -18.00 2.46 4.54
N ILE A 206 -18.87 3.47 4.72
CA ILE A 206 -19.01 4.63 3.85
C ILE A 206 -18.80 5.88 4.71
N MET A 207 -17.79 6.68 4.37
CA MET A 207 -17.50 7.94 5.05
C MET A 207 -17.47 9.09 4.04
N GLU A 208 -17.79 10.29 4.52
CA GLU A 208 -17.53 11.51 3.76
C GLU A 208 -16.03 11.84 3.81
N ALA A 209 -15.55 12.62 2.84
CA ALA A 209 -14.16 13.06 2.83
C ALA A 209 -13.93 14.09 3.94
N ASP A 210 -12.82 13.95 4.68
CA ASP A 210 -12.48 14.80 5.83
C ASP A 210 -13.56 14.76 6.95
N GLU A 211 -14.21 13.60 7.12
CA GLU A 211 -15.10 13.32 8.25
C GLU A 211 -14.27 12.88 9.47
N ALA A 212 -14.52 13.46 10.65
CA ALA A 212 -13.81 13.04 11.86
C ALA A 212 -14.27 11.65 12.33
N LEU A 213 -13.32 10.84 12.76
CA LEU A 213 -13.62 9.50 13.26
C LEU A 213 -14.34 9.58 14.60
N GLY A 214 -15.52 8.98 14.69
CA GLY A 214 -16.23 8.77 15.95
C GLY A 214 -15.57 7.69 16.81
N ALA A 215 -15.77 7.77 18.12
CA ALA A 215 -15.31 6.77 19.08
C ALA A 215 -16.16 6.76 20.36
N VAL A 216 -15.99 5.71 21.14
CA VAL A 216 -16.53 5.56 22.49
C VAL A 216 -15.38 5.47 23.50
N LEU A 217 -15.46 6.26 24.57
CA LEU A 217 -14.54 6.20 25.70
C LEU A 217 -15.28 6.38 27.02
N ASP A 218 -15.16 5.39 27.90
CA ASP A 218 -15.83 5.30 29.19
C ASP A 218 -17.37 5.42 29.05
N GLY A 219 -17.92 4.81 28.01
CA GLY A 219 -19.37 4.80 27.72
C GLY A 219 -19.93 6.12 27.18
N ARG A 220 -19.07 7.06 26.76
CA ARG A 220 -19.45 8.32 26.09
C ARG A 220 -18.97 8.32 24.65
N ASP A 221 -19.78 8.91 23.77
CA ASP A 221 -19.51 9.13 22.36
C ASP A 221 -18.87 10.49 22.08
N GLY A 222 -18.13 10.56 20.98
CA GLY A 222 -17.46 11.77 20.50
C GLY A 222 -16.46 11.45 19.39
N CYS A 223 -15.62 12.40 19.02
CA CYS A 223 -14.57 12.23 18.02
C CYS A 223 -13.23 11.80 18.62
N VAL A 224 -12.44 11.07 17.83
CA VAL A 224 -11.06 10.68 18.11
C VAL A 224 -10.15 11.89 17.97
N SER A 225 -9.43 12.24 19.03
CA SER A 225 -8.29 13.16 18.92
C SER A 225 -6.97 12.42 18.70
N ILE A 226 -6.00 13.11 18.07
CA ILE A 226 -4.65 12.62 17.84
C ILE A 226 -3.87 12.37 19.15
N ASP A 227 -4.24 13.03 20.25
CA ASP A 227 -3.66 12.82 21.58
C ASP A 227 -4.38 11.73 22.39
N GLY A 228 -5.34 11.02 21.78
CA GLY A 228 -6.03 9.88 22.39
C GLY A 228 -7.12 10.25 23.39
N LYS A 229 -7.70 11.44 23.26
CA LYS A 229 -8.83 11.93 24.08
C LYS A 229 -10.11 11.93 23.27
N LEU A 230 -11.21 11.62 23.95
CA LEU A 230 -12.53 11.81 23.38
C LEU A 230 -12.89 13.31 23.37
N VAL A 231 -13.19 13.84 22.18
CA VAL A 231 -13.72 15.20 22.01
C VAL A 231 -15.23 15.11 21.79
N PRO A 232 -16.06 15.68 22.68
CA PRO A 232 -17.51 15.70 22.46
C PRO A 232 -17.86 16.41 21.14
N ASP A 233 -18.89 15.94 20.44
CA ASP A 233 -19.30 16.50 19.15
C ASP A 233 -19.63 18.01 19.23
N GLU A 234 -20.19 18.46 20.36
CA GLU A 234 -20.49 19.87 20.63
C GLU A 234 -19.25 20.78 20.72
N ASP A 235 -18.07 20.19 20.90
CA ASP A 235 -16.79 20.90 21.00
C ASP A 235 -15.93 20.78 19.72
N PHE A 236 -16.43 20.10 18.67
CA PHE A 236 -15.70 19.81 17.42
C PHE A 236 -14.93 21.03 16.86
N GLU A 237 -15.59 22.17 16.69
CA GLU A 237 -15.00 23.39 16.11
C GLU A 237 -13.77 23.91 16.89
N LYS A 238 -13.68 23.61 18.19
CA LYS A 238 -12.56 24.05 19.04
C LYS A 238 -11.32 23.18 18.86
N TYR A 239 -11.48 21.97 18.31
CA TYR A 239 -10.46 20.93 18.27
C TYR A 239 -10.19 20.41 16.86
N GLU A 240 -10.73 21.04 15.81
CA GLU A 240 -10.62 20.62 14.41
C GLU A 240 -9.19 20.20 14.02
N ASP A 241 -8.18 21.02 14.33
CA ASP A 241 -6.76 20.72 14.01
C ASP A 241 -6.15 19.52 14.77
N LYS A 242 -6.88 18.92 15.71
CA LYS A 242 -6.43 17.84 16.59
C LYS A 242 -7.24 16.55 16.43
N LEU A 243 -8.28 16.54 15.60
CA LEU A 243 -9.06 15.34 15.35
C LEU A 243 -8.40 14.44 14.31
N VAL A 244 -8.79 13.18 14.34
CA VAL A 244 -8.43 12.20 13.31
C VAL A 244 -9.55 12.16 12.28
N TYR A 245 -9.18 12.25 11.01
CA TYR A 245 -10.13 12.36 9.89
C TYR A 245 -9.98 11.21 8.90
N SER A 246 -11.07 10.84 8.23
CA SER A 246 -11.02 10.11 6.97
C SER A 246 -10.33 10.99 5.91
N LYS A 247 -9.51 10.41 5.03
CA LYS A 247 -8.85 11.17 3.96
C LYS A 247 -9.34 10.74 2.59
N GLY A 248 -10.05 11.63 1.91
CA GLY A 248 -10.35 11.46 0.49
C GLY A 248 -9.16 11.81 -0.41
N ARG A 249 -8.87 11.06 -1.48
CA ARG A 249 -7.83 11.38 -2.49
C ARG A 249 -7.95 12.80 -3.05
N TYR A 250 -9.15 13.37 -3.01
CA TYR A 250 -9.47 14.64 -3.63
C TYR A 250 -9.55 15.81 -2.66
N SER A 251 -9.37 15.63 -1.34
CA SER A 251 -9.25 16.79 -0.46
C SER A 251 -7.95 17.53 -0.74
N HIS A 252 -8.11 18.74 -1.29
CA HIS A 252 -7.09 19.46 -2.03
C HIS A 252 -5.90 19.90 -1.16
N ARG A 253 -4.75 19.24 -1.31
CA ARG A 253 -3.43 19.85 -1.55
C ARG A 253 -2.35 18.79 -1.77
N SER A 254 -1.75 18.82 -2.96
CA SER A 254 -0.37 18.39 -3.24
C SER A 254 -0.06 16.88 -3.23
N SER A 255 -0.18 16.25 -4.40
CA SER A 255 0.79 15.29 -4.98
C SER A 255 1.16 14.00 -4.22
N TYR A 256 1.18 12.91 -4.98
CA TYR A 256 2.01 11.72 -4.77
C TYR A 256 3.48 12.09 -4.52
N ASN A 257 3.82 12.54 -3.31
CA ASN A 257 5.14 12.77 -2.74
C ASN A 257 4.95 13.33 -1.32
N TYR A 258 4.47 12.51 -0.38
CA TYR A 258 4.67 12.79 1.03
C TYR A 258 5.71 11.81 1.55
N GLU A 259 6.87 12.34 1.94
CA GLU A 259 7.62 11.70 3.01
C GLU A 259 6.70 11.67 4.22
N LEU A 260 6.33 10.47 4.67
CA LEU A 260 5.54 10.29 5.90
C LEU A 260 6.36 10.83 7.08
N ASP A 261 6.09 12.08 7.45
CA ASP A 261 6.41 12.64 8.75
C ASP A 261 5.30 12.20 9.72
N VAL A 262 5.54 11.09 10.41
CA VAL A 262 4.65 10.63 11.49
C VAL A 262 4.55 11.75 12.52
N LYS A 263 3.39 12.39 12.64
CA LYS A 263 3.09 13.30 13.73
C LYS A 263 2.91 12.46 15.00
N LEU A 264 4.02 12.12 15.64
CA LEU A 264 4.01 11.45 16.94
C LEU A 264 3.36 12.39 17.97
N GLY A 265 2.18 12.01 18.46
CA GLY A 265 1.59 12.59 19.66
C GLY A 265 2.42 12.18 20.88
N TYR A 266 3.52 12.90 21.14
CA TYR A 266 4.33 12.68 22.32
C TYR A 266 3.53 13.03 23.58
N ALA A 267 3.20 12.02 24.38
CA ALA A 267 3.09 12.20 25.82
C ALA A 267 4.50 11.96 26.39
N GLU A 268 5.13 13.02 26.90
CA GLU A 268 6.42 12.96 27.57
C GLU A 268 6.42 11.92 28.70
N GLY A 269 7.40 11.01 28.68
CA GLY A 269 7.70 10.10 29.77
C GLY A 269 9.09 9.50 29.57
N LYS A 270 10.03 9.91 30.42
CA LYS A 270 11.48 9.75 30.29
C LYS A 270 11.98 8.29 30.26
N ILE A 271 13.03 8.11 29.46
CA ILE A 271 14.14 7.12 29.41
C ILE A 271 14.11 6.03 30.48
#